data_AF-A0A257WQP9-F1
#
_entry.id   AF-A0A257WQP9-F1
#
_cell.length_a   1.000
_cell.length_b   1.000
_cell.length_c   1.000
_cell.angle_alpha   90.00
_cell.angle_beta   90.00
_cell.angle_gamma   90.00
#
_symmetry.space_group_name_H-M   'P 1'
#
loop_
_entity.id
_entity.type
_entity.pdbx_description
1 polymer ?
#
loop_
_entity_poly.entity_id
_entity_poly.type
_entity_poly.pdbx_seq_one_letter_code
_entity_poly.pdbx_strand_id
1 'polypeptide(L)' 'MMQAIEEPVPHDSPRERILAAARKIFLDGPPEQATMDAVAHQAGMSKKTIYREFKSQVELLAALLI' A
#
# COMPACT_ATOMS: atom_id res chain seq x y z
N MET A 1 11.14 35.10 8.02
CA MET A 1 10.64 34.37 6.83
C MET A 1 11.56 33.18 6.63
N MET A 2 11.07 31.96 6.85
CA MET A 2 11.73 30.75 6.41
C MET A 2 10.61 29.81 6.00
N GLN A 3 10.37 29.73 4.70
CA GLN A 3 9.35 28.84 4.15
C GLN A 3 9.79 27.42 4.46
N ALA A 4 9.01 26.73 5.29
CA ALA A 4 9.04 25.29 5.34
C ALA A 4 8.67 24.82 3.92
N ILE A 5 9.69 24.37 3.20
CA ILE A 5 9.54 23.59 1.99
C ILE A 5 8.69 22.37 2.35
N GLU A 6 7.39 22.44 2.08
CA GLU A 6 6.57 21.25 1.94
C GLU A 6 7.19 20.44 0.80
N GLU A 7 7.93 19.37 1.14
CA GLU A 7 8.34 18.40 0.13
C GLU A 7 7.08 17.94 -0.61
N PRO A 8 7.09 17.90 -1.95
CA PRO A 8 5.94 17.44 -2.69
C PRO A 8 5.70 15.99 -2.28
N VAL A 9 4.64 15.76 -1.49
CA VAL A 9 4.17 14.41 -1.22
C VAL A 9 3.98 13.77 -2.59
N PRO A 10 4.70 12.67 -2.92
CA PRO A 10 4.55 12.03 -4.21
C PRO A 10 3.05 11.83 -4.44
N HIS A 11 2.52 12.27 -5.59
CA HIS A 11 1.18 11.90 -6.01
C HIS A 11 1.20 10.43 -6.44
N ASP A 12 1.67 9.56 -5.55
CA ASP A 12 1.65 8.13 -5.73
C ASP A 12 0.19 7.75 -5.95
N SER A 13 -0.06 7.13 -7.09
CA SER A 13 -1.34 6.56 -7.42
C SER A 13 -1.81 5.67 -6.25
N PRO A 14 -3.13 5.50 -6.05
CA PRO A 14 -3.63 4.58 -5.03
C PRO A 14 -2.97 3.19 -5.13
N ARG A 15 -2.68 2.74 -6.35
CA ARG A 15 -1.96 1.50 -6.65
C ARG A 15 -0.54 1.49 -6.08
N GLU A 16 0.26 2.53 -6.31
CA GLU A 16 1.64 2.63 -5.80
C GLU A 16 1.67 2.64 -4.27
N ARG A 17 0.77 3.39 -3.64
CA ARG A 17 0.63 3.42 -2.17
C ARG A 17 0.29 2.05 -1.59
N ILE A 18 -0.61 1.31 -2.26
CA ILE A 18 -0.96 -0.06 -1.86
C ILE A 18 0.26 -0.98 -2.00
N LEU A 19 1.01 -0.91 -3.10
CA LEU A 19 2.19 -1.75 -3.31
C LEU A 19 3.32 -1.45 -2.30
N ALA A 20 3.52 -0.17 -1.96
CA ALA A 20 4.48 0.22 -0.94
C ALA A 20 4.09 -0.31 0.46
N ALA A 21 2.80 -0.21 0.82
CA ALA A 21 2.28 -0.78 2.06
C ALA A 21 2.38 -2.31 2.09
N ALA A 22 2.05 -2.97 0.97
CA ALA A 22 2.13 -4.41 0.80
C ALA A 22 3.56 -4.91 0.99
N ARG A 23 4.58 -4.25 0.42
CA ARG A 23 5.99 -4.61 0.65
C ARG A 23 6.35 -4.66 2.13
N LYS A 24 6.01 -3.61 2.88
CA LYS A 24 6.30 -3.54 4.32
C LYS A 24 5.63 -4.67 5.09
N ILE A 25 4.38 -4.98 4.78
CA ILE A 25 3.61 -6.00 5.51
C ILE A 25 4.05 -7.42 5.13
N PHE A 26 4.20 -7.72 3.84
CA PHE A 26 4.49 -9.07 3.37
C PHE A 26 5.95 -9.47 3.51
N LEU A 27 6.89 -8.51 3.46
CA LEU A 27 8.32 -8.80 3.50
C LEU A 27 8.93 -8.59 4.89
N ASP A 28 8.49 -7.56 5.62
CA ASP A 28 9.08 -7.19 6.91
C ASP A 28 8.21 -7.61 8.12
N GLY A 29 6.95 -7.99 7.88
CA GLY A 29 5.96 -8.31 8.91
C GLY A 29 5.79 -9.81 9.19
N PRO A 30 5.21 -10.17 10.33
CA PRO A 30 4.90 -11.56 10.64
C PRO A 30 3.77 -12.09 9.73
N PRO A 31 3.78 -13.40 9.35
CA PRO A 31 2.85 -13.97 8.37
C PRO A 31 1.37 -13.78 8.71
N GLU A 32 1.01 -13.67 9.99
CA GLU A 32 -0.39 -13.47 10.41
C GLU A 32 -0.93 -12.08 10.06
N GLN A 33 -0.05 -11.09 9.85
CA GLN A 33 -0.43 -9.73 9.47
C GLN A 33 -0.51 -9.53 7.95
N ALA A 34 -0.10 -10.54 7.17
CA ALA A 34 -0.10 -10.56 5.70
C ALA A 34 -1.51 -10.68 5.13
N THR A 35 -2.35 -9.67 5.36
CA THR A 35 -3.77 -9.63 4.95
C THR A 35 -4.09 -8.38 4.14
N MET A 36 -5.08 -8.47 3.27
CA MET A 36 -5.58 -7.31 2.51
C MET A 36 -6.04 -6.15 3.41
N ASP A 37 -6.60 -6.47 4.57
CA ASP A 37 -7.08 -5.46 5.53
C ASP A 37 -5.92 -4.70 6.18
N ALA A 38 -4.86 -5.40 6.58
CA ALA A 38 -3.66 -4.77 7.12
C ALA A 38 -3.02 -3.84 6.06
N VAL A 39 -2.96 -4.29 4.80
CA VAL A 39 -2.44 -3.48 3.70
C VAL A 39 -3.29 -2.23 3.46
N ALA A 40 -4.62 -2.36 3.48
CA ALA A 40 -5.52 -1.23 3.34
C ALA A 40 -5.31 -0.20 4.46
N HIS A 41 -5.21 -0.66 5.71
CA HIS A 41 -4.93 0.18 6.86
C HIS A 41 -3.57 0.90 6.72
N GLN A 42 -2.51 0.16 6.40
CA GLN A 42 -1.16 0.70 6.21
C GLN A 42 -1.05 1.70 5.06
N ALA A 43 -1.83 1.50 3.99
CA ALA A 43 -1.91 2.43 2.85
C ALA A 43 -2.79 3.67 3.13
N GLY A 44 -3.53 3.69 4.25
CA GLY A 44 -4.54 4.72 4.54
C GLY A 44 -5.74 4.66 3.59
N MET A 45 -6.12 3.46 3.16
CA MET A 45 -7.13 3.22 2.13
C MET A 45 -8.32 2.42 2.68
N SER A 46 -9.50 2.66 2.11
CA SER A 46 -10.68 1.84 2.41
C SER A 46 -10.59 0.46 1.74
N LYS A 47 -11.26 -0.54 2.31
CA LYS A 47 -11.39 -1.87 1.67
C LYS A 47 -11.95 -1.77 0.25
N LYS A 48 -12.94 -0.89 0.01
CA LYS A 48 -13.47 -0.65 -1.34
C LYS A 48 -12.38 -0.20 -2.33
N THR A 49 -11.43 0.61 -1.86
CA THR A 49 -10.33 1.11 -2.69
C THR A 49 -9.30 0.01 -2.96
N ILE A 50 -8.89 -0.76 -1.95
CA ILE A 50 -7.94 -1.85 -2.18
C ILE A 50 -8.52 -2.89 -3.14
N TYR A 51 -9.78 -3.29 -2.97
CA TYR A 51 -10.43 -4.26 -3.85
C TYR A 51 -10.79 -3.71 -5.24
N ARG A 52 -10.73 -2.39 -5.44
CA ARG A 52 -10.83 -1.80 -6.78
C ARG A 52 -9.53 -2.02 -7.55
N GLU A 53 -8.39 -1.78 -6.92
CA GLU A 53 -7.06 -1.90 -7.51
C GLU A 53 -6.57 -3.36 -7.60
N PHE A 54 -6.87 -4.19 -6.59
CA PHE A 54 -6.46 -5.59 -6.49
C PHE A 54 -7.61 -6.46 -5.99
N LYS A 55 -8.11 -7.39 -6.80
CA LYS A 55 -9.25 -8.26 -6.49
C LYS A 55 -8.92 -9.34 -5.47
N SER A 56 -7.64 -9.67 -5.31
CA SER A 56 -7.19 -10.70 -4.36
C SER A 56 -5.80 -10.43 -3.81
N GLN A 57 -5.48 -11.09 -2.70
CA GLN A 57 -4.13 -11.10 -2.13
C GLN A 57 -3.10 -11.72 -3.09
N VAL A 58 -3.51 -12.72 -3.88
CA VAL A 58 -2.65 -13.35 -4.89
C VAL A 58 -2.29 -12.35 -5.99
N GLU A 59 -3.26 -11.56 -6.46
CA GLU A 59 -3.00 -10.51 -7.47
C GLU A 59 -2.08 -9.42 -6.94
N LEU A 60 -2.28 -9.00 -5.69
CA LEU A 60 -1.39 -8.05 -5.03
C LEU A 60 0.04 -8.58 -4.90
N LEU A 61 0.20 -9.84 -4.48
CA LEU A 61 1.51 -10.48 -4.38
C LEU A 61 2.16 -10.64 -5.76
N ALA A 62 1.41 -11.05 -6.78
CA ALA A 62 1.91 -11.15 -8.14
C ALA A 62 2.44 -9.80 -8.64
N ALA A 63 1.78 -8.71 -8.31
CA ALA A 63 2.22 -7.35 -8.65
C ALA A 63 3.47 -6.89 -7.90
N LEU A 64 3.91 -7.58 -6.84
CA LEU A 64 5.18 -7.31 -6.16
C LEU A 64 6.37 -8.03 -6.79
N LEU A 65 6.12 -9.03 -7.63
CA LEU A 65 7.14 -9.89 -8.24
C LEU A 65 7.57 -9.43 -9.64
N ILE A 66 6.96 -8.36 -10.15
CA ILE A 66 7.24 -7.71 -11.44
C ILE A 66 8.00 -6.41 -11.20
#